data_AF-A0A7C5E3L4-F1
#
_entry.id   AF-A0A7C5E3L4-F1
#
_cell.length_a   1.000
_cell.length_b   1.000
_cell.length_c   1.000
_cell.angle_alpha   90.00
_cell.angle_beta   90.00
_cell.angle_gamma   90.00
#
_symmetry.space_group_name_H-M   'P 1'
#
loop_
_entity.id
_entity.type
_entity.pdbx_description
1 polymer ?
#
loop_
_entity_poly.entity_id
_entity_poly.type
_entity_poly.pdbx_seq_one_letter_code
_entity_poly.pdbx_strand_id
1 'polypeptide(L)'
;MTYFSPREQSLREEIVLVGKLMYERGLIVATDGNISARLDDNTILITPSGLCKGLMTPDQLITIDMTGRKVGQETAANKDLKPTSEITMHLEAFKQRPDVQAVVHAHPPHAIALSIVGISLADCMLPEAIVFLGLTPTTPYATPSSEENARAIREVIAGHDALVLQRHGSLTVGSSPLNAFYRTETLEQIARITYMLNQLGGGQPLPAFQVEKLIQTRQVWGLSRAADAADFCEKCGVCHIEGEHTPTPVSSTNGSTNELVQLIAERVMRELKR
;
A
#
# COMPACT_ATOMS: atom_id res chain seq x y z
N MET A 1 18.83 14.18 -30.63
CA MET A 1 18.56 13.99 -29.19
C MET A 1 17.15 14.47 -28.94
N THR A 2 16.28 13.60 -28.42
CA THR A 2 14.96 14.02 -27.94
C THR A 2 15.16 14.82 -26.66
N TYR A 3 14.45 15.94 -26.50
CA TYR A 3 14.62 16.83 -25.35
C TYR A 3 13.30 16.87 -24.59
N PHE A 4 13.25 16.20 -23.45
CA PHE A 4 12.11 16.22 -22.54
C PHE A 4 12.16 17.44 -21.62
N SER A 5 11.02 17.82 -21.04
CA SER A 5 11.04 18.83 -19.97
C SER A 5 11.86 18.32 -18.76
N PRO A 6 12.45 19.19 -17.93
CA PRO A 6 13.22 18.75 -16.77
C PRO A 6 12.43 17.84 -15.82
N ARG A 7 11.13 18.10 -15.64
CA ARG A 7 10.24 17.26 -14.83
C ARG A 7 10.05 15.88 -15.46
N GLU A 8 9.76 15.83 -16.75
CA GLU A 8 9.55 14.57 -17.46
C GLU A 8 10.83 13.73 -17.46
N GLN A 9 11.99 14.34 -17.72
CA GLN A 9 13.28 13.66 -17.68
C GLN A 9 13.55 13.04 -16.30
N SER A 10 13.34 13.80 -15.22
CA SER A 10 13.49 13.31 -13.84
C SER A 10 12.59 12.11 -13.55
N LEU A 11 11.31 12.18 -13.92
CA LEU A 11 10.37 11.06 -13.75
C LEU A 11 10.78 9.83 -14.56
N ARG A 12 11.26 10.02 -15.80
CA ARG A 12 11.74 8.92 -16.63
C ARG A 12 12.93 8.21 -15.99
N GLU A 13 13.87 8.96 -15.44
CA GLU A 13 15.03 8.43 -14.72
C GLU A 13 14.60 7.69 -13.44
N GLU A 14 13.68 8.25 -12.66
CA GLU A 14 13.19 7.64 -11.43
C GLU A 14 12.42 6.33 -11.70
N ILE A 15 11.59 6.28 -12.75
CA ILE A 15 10.90 5.05 -13.18
C ILE A 15 11.91 3.96 -13.57
N VAL A 16 12.94 4.31 -14.34
CA VAL A 16 13.99 3.37 -14.75
C VAL A 16 14.77 2.85 -13.53
N LEU A 17 15.10 3.73 -12.59
CA LEU A 17 15.75 3.35 -11.33
C LEU A 17 14.86 2.37 -10.53
N VAL A 18 13.57 2.66 -10.38
CA VAL A 18 12.64 1.77 -9.68
C VAL A 18 12.53 0.41 -10.39
N GLY A 19 12.47 0.39 -11.72
CA GLY A 19 12.47 -0.85 -12.50
C GLY A 19 13.70 -1.71 -12.24
N LYS A 20 14.88 -1.08 -12.18
CA LYS A 20 16.14 -1.70 -11.80
C LYS A 20 16.11 -2.26 -10.39
N LEU A 21 15.68 -1.48 -9.41
CA LEU A 21 15.62 -1.91 -8.01
C LEU A 21 14.64 -3.08 -7.80
N MET A 22 13.47 -3.05 -8.45
CA MET A 22 12.52 -4.17 -8.38
C MET A 22 13.11 -5.46 -8.94
N TYR A 23 13.81 -5.37 -10.08
CA TYR A 23 14.44 -6.52 -10.72
C TYR A 23 15.59 -7.08 -9.88
N GLU A 24 16.51 -6.21 -9.41
CA GLU A 24 17.67 -6.59 -8.59
C GLU A 24 17.27 -7.22 -7.25
N ARG A 25 16.12 -6.82 -6.69
CA ARG A 25 15.58 -7.37 -5.45
C ARG A 25 14.68 -8.59 -5.65
N GLY A 26 14.49 -9.05 -6.88
CA GLY A 26 13.66 -10.21 -7.19
C GLY A 26 12.16 -10.00 -6.94
N LEU A 27 11.69 -8.75 -6.94
CA LEU A 27 10.27 -8.40 -6.83
C LEU A 27 9.53 -8.57 -8.16
N ILE A 28 10.27 -8.67 -9.26
CA ILE A 28 9.80 -8.98 -10.61
C ILE A 28 10.87 -9.82 -11.31
N VAL A 29 10.48 -10.55 -12.34
CA VAL A 29 11.40 -11.29 -13.22
C VAL A 29 11.06 -11.03 -14.68
N ALA A 30 11.95 -11.43 -15.59
CA ALA A 30 11.76 -11.33 -17.03
C ALA A 30 11.20 -9.95 -17.48
N THR A 31 9.95 -9.91 -17.93
CA THR A 31 9.27 -8.70 -18.43
C THR A 31 8.12 -8.24 -17.53
N ASP A 32 8.05 -8.76 -16.31
CA ASP A 32 6.93 -8.53 -15.38
C ASP A 32 6.96 -7.13 -14.77
N GLY A 33 5.90 -6.82 -14.02
CA GLY A 33 5.70 -5.55 -13.35
C GLY A 33 5.47 -4.39 -14.30
N ASN A 34 5.06 -3.27 -13.73
CA ASN A 34 4.87 -2.02 -14.45
C ASN A 34 4.87 -0.84 -13.48
N ILE A 35 5.29 0.31 -13.99
CA ILE A 35 5.43 1.54 -13.21
C ILE A 35 4.80 2.66 -14.03
N SER A 36 4.08 3.54 -13.36
CA SER A 36 3.62 4.79 -13.96
C SER A 36 3.80 5.97 -13.03
N ALA A 37 3.96 7.16 -13.59
CA ALA A 37 3.98 8.41 -12.85
C ALA A 37 3.12 9.48 -13.53
N ARG A 38 2.45 10.30 -12.73
CA ARG A 38 1.68 11.45 -13.19
C ARG A 38 2.62 12.52 -13.72
N LEU A 39 2.54 12.80 -15.01
CA LEU A 39 3.32 13.85 -15.65
C LEU A 39 2.65 15.21 -15.43
N ASP A 40 1.33 15.26 -15.66
CA ASP A 40 0.45 16.39 -15.41
C ASP A 40 -0.99 15.92 -15.11
N ASP A 41 -1.95 16.84 -15.13
CA ASP A 41 -3.36 16.53 -14.80
C ASP A 41 -4.02 15.56 -15.80
N ASN A 42 -3.52 15.48 -17.02
CA ASN A 42 -4.14 14.77 -18.13
C ASN A 42 -3.28 13.62 -18.70
N THR A 43 -2.01 13.55 -18.32
CA THR A 43 -1.08 12.56 -18.85
C THR A 43 -0.24 11.87 -17.79
N ILE A 44 0.10 10.61 -18.06
CA ILE A 44 1.01 9.82 -17.24
C ILE A 44 2.13 9.23 -18.10
N LEU A 45 3.32 9.11 -17.51
CA LEU A 45 4.40 8.25 -18.02
C LEU A 45 4.14 6.82 -17.55
N ILE A 46 4.38 5.84 -18.42
CA ILE A 46 4.20 4.43 -18.10
C ILE A 46 5.25 3.55 -18.80
N THR A 47 5.60 2.45 -18.15
CA THR A 47 6.49 1.44 -18.71
C THR A 47 5.86 0.73 -19.91
N PRO A 48 6.64 0.42 -20.97
CA PRO A 48 6.16 -0.36 -22.10
C PRO A 48 5.95 -1.84 -21.75
N SER A 49 5.11 -2.51 -22.53
CA SER A 49 4.94 -3.96 -22.48
C SER A 49 6.15 -4.69 -23.05
N GLY A 50 6.43 -5.91 -22.57
CA GLY A 50 7.43 -6.82 -23.14
C GLY A 50 8.89 -6.46 -22.92
N LEU A 51 9.21 -5.37 -22.20
CA LEU A 51 10.58 -5.04 -21.81
C LEU A 51 10.88 -5.50 -20.39
N CYS A 52 12.14 -5.89 -20.16
CA CYS A 52 12.69 -6.10 -18.83
C CYS A 52 12.87 -4.77 -18.11
N LYS A 53 12.19 -4.58 -16.98
CA LYS A 53 12.19 -3.31 -16.24
C LYS A 53 13.56 -3.04 -15.59
N GLY A 54 14.37 -4.08 -15.40
CA GLY A 54 15.74 -3.94 -14.93
C GLY A 54 16.73 -3.40 -15.96
N LEU A 55 16.37 -3.41 -17.25
CA LEU A 55 17.26 -3.09 -18.37
C LEU A 55 16.70 -1.98 -19.29
N MET A 56 15.57 -1.38 -18.93
CA MET A 56 14.96 -0.31 -19.72
C MET A 56 15.73 1.00 -19.63
N THR A 57 15.57 1.86 -20.64
CA THR A 57 16.14 3.21 -20.67
C THR A 57 15.04 4.29 -20.61
N PRO A 58 15.36 5.52 -20.18
CA PRO A 58 14.40 6.64 -20.10
C PRO A 58 13.64 6.90 -21.41
N ASP A 59 14.32 6.75 -22.55
CA ASP A 59 13.76 6.98 -23.88
C ASP A 59 12.70 5.94 -24.29
N GLN A 60 12.66 4.79 -23.63
CA GLN A 60 11.69 3.71 -23.91
C GLN A 60 10.35 3.91 -23.21
N LEU A 61 10.26 4.82 -22.23
CA LEU A 61 9.00 5.10 -21.55
C LEU A 61 8.00 5.81 -22.47
N ILE A 62 6.73 5.52 -22.24
CA ILE A 62 5.61 5.96 -23.07
C ILE A 62 4.77 6.95 -22.28
N THR A 63 4.33 8.03 -22.92
CA THR A 63 3.32 8.94 -22.36
C THR A 63 1.95 8.52 -22.87
N ILE A 64 0.97 8.47 -21.97
CA ILE A 64 -0.43 8.19 -22.31
C ILE A 64 -1.34 9.26 -21.72
N ASP A 65 -2.50 9.47 -22.34
CA ASP A 65 -3.59 10.24 -21.74
C ASP A 65 -4.38 9.41 -20.72
N MET A 66 -5.27 10.05 -19.97
CA MET A 66 -6.15 9.37 -18.99
C MET A 66 -7.16 8.39 -19.61
N THR A 67 -7.25 8.29 -20.95
CA THR A 67 -8.03 7.27 -21.66
C THR A 67 -7.20 6.05 -22.05
N GLY A 68 -5.89 6.08 -21.78
CA GLY A 68 -4.96 5.01 -22.10
C GLY A 68 -4.37 5.08 -23.50
N ARG A 69 -4.62 6.16 -24.25
CA ARG A 69 -4.06 6.32 -25.60
C ARG A 69 -2.66 6.89 -25.51
N LYS A 70 -1.75 6.34 -26.31
CA LYS A 70 -0.39 6.87 -26.47
C LYS A 70 -0.46 8.30 -27.02
N VAL A 71 0.19 9.23 -26.33
CA VAL A 71 0.24 10.66 -26.68
C VAL A 71 1.65 11.21 -26.44
N GLY A 72 1.86 12.49 -26.71
CA GLY A 72 3.13 13.16 -26.43
C GLY A 72 4.21 12.85 -27.48
N GLN A 73 5.47 13.17 -27.13
CA GLN A 73 6.59 13.02 -28.03
C GLN A 73 7.09 11.57 -28.07
N GLU A 74 7.08 10.98 -29.26
CA GLU A 74 7.71 9.68 -29.49
C GLU A 74 9.23 9.82 -29.66
N THR A 75 9.96 8.82 -29.16
CA THR A 75 11.39 8.64 -29.41
C THR A 75 11.58 7.55 -30.46
N ALA A 76 12.78 7.49 -31.04
CA ALA A 76 13.15 6.34 -31.87
C ALA A 76 13.09 5.00 -31.10
N ALA A 77 13.25 5.03 -29.77
CA ALA A 77 13.26 3.85 -28.91
C ALA A 77 11.86 3.39 -28.48
N ASN A 78 10.83 4.26 -28.52
CA ASN A 78 9.48 3.95 -28.06
C ASN A 78 8.40 3.96 -29.16
N LYS A 79 8.71 4.41 -30.39
CA LYS A 79 7.71 4.57 -31.47
C LYS A 79 6.87 3.30 -31.71
N ASP A 80 7.51 2.13 -31.71
CA ASP A 80 6.84 0.83 -31.98
C ASP A 80 6.44 0.10 -30.69
N LEU A 81 6.75 0.68 -29.52
CA LEU A 81 6.39 0.11 -28.23
C LEU A 81 4.94 0.44 -27.88
N LYS A 82 4.30 -0.51 -27.20
CA LYS A 82 2.96 -0.36 -26.63
C LYS A 82 3.07 -0.19 -25.10
N PRO A 83 2.16 0.57 -24.47
CA PRO A 83 2.10 0.61 -23.01
C PRO A 83 1.86 -0.80 -22.43
N THR A 84 2.13 -0.97 -21.13
CA THR A 84 1.81 -2.21 -20.40
C THR A 84 0.37 -2.68 -20.67
N SER A 85 0.15 -3.99 -20.67
CA SER A 85 -1.18 -4.59 -20.82
C SER A 85 -2.09 -4.33 -19.61
N GLU A 86 -1.52 -3.85 -18.49
CA GLU A 86 -2.23 -3.58 -17.24
C GLU A 86 -2.53 -2.09 -17.02
N ILE A 87 -2.55 -1.33 -18.11
CA ILE A 87 -2.79 0.11 -18.12
C ILE A 87 -4.09 0.50 -17.40
N THR A 88 -5.13 -0.33 -17.47
CA THR A 88 -6.44 -0.05 -16.85
C THR A 88 -6.35 -0.03 -15.33
N MET A 89 -5.52 -0.89 -14.72
CA MET A 89 -5.30 -0.90 -13.27
C MET A 89 -4.59 0.38 -12.79
N HIS A 90 -3.60 0.86 -13.55
CA HIS A 90 -2.93 2.13 -13.27
C HIS A 90 -3.88 3.32 -13.38
N LEU A 91 -4.64 3.40 -14.47
CA LEU A 91 -5.61 4.48 -14.69
C LEU A 91 -6.70 4.50 -13.61
N GLU A 92 -7.17 3.33 -13.19
CA GLU A 92 -8.14 3.22 -12.09
C GLU A 92 -7.58 3.77 -10.79
N ALA A 93 -6.33 3.42 -10.42
CA ALA A 93 -5.68 3.97 -9.23
C ALA A 93 -5.62 5.51 -9.26
N PHE A 94 -5.18 6.11 -10.38
CA PHE A 94 -5.15 7.57 -10.53
C PHE A 94 -6.52 8.24 -10.51
N LYS A 95 -7.56 7.54 -11.00
CA LYS A 95 -8.94 8.04 -11.01
C LYS A 95 -9.55 8.07 -9.61
N GLN A 96 -9.31 7.01 -8.83
CA GLN A 96 -9.83 6.91 -7.46
C GLN A 96 -9.02 7.74 -6.47
N ARG A 97 -7.76 8.04 -6.79
CA ARG A 97 -6.83 8.75 -5.91
C ARG A 97 -6.16 9.93 -6.62
N PRO A 98 -6.78 11.12 -6.63
CA PRO A 98 -6.18 12.32 -7.20
C PRO A 98 -4.86 12.74 -6.55
N ASP A 99 -4.63 12.37 -5.28
CA ASP A 99 -3.39 12.62 -4.55
C ASP A 99 -2.21 11.78 -5.04
N VAL A 100 -2.48 10.64 -5.69
CA VAL A 100 -1.45 9.72 -6.17
C VAL A 100 -0.69 10.30 -7.37
N GLN A 101 0.64 10.25 -7.26
CA GLN A 101 1.58 10.69 -8.29
C GLN A 101 2.31 9.53 -8.96
N ALA A 102 2.32 8.34 -8.36
CA ALA A 102 2.90 7.16 -8.97
C ALA A 102 2.23 5.86 -8.52
N VAL A 103 2.32 4.87 -9.39
CA VAL A 103 1.77 3.53 -9.18
C VAL A 103 2.85 2.53 -9.56
N VAL A 104 3.09 1.54 -8.69
CA VAL A 104 4.01 0.43 -8.91
C VAL A 104 3.23 -0.87 -8.75
N HIS A 105 3.23 -1.66 -9.82
CA HIS A 105 2.79 -3.05 -9.81
C HIS A 105 4.01 -3.96 -9.91
N ALA A 106 4.08 -4.94 -9.02
CA ALA A 106 5.16 -5.90 -8.91
C ALA A 106 4.61 -7.28 -8.53
N HIS A 107 5.47 -8.31 -8.59
CA HIS A 107 5.13 -9.70 -8.28
C HIS A 107 5.95 -10.24 -7.10
N PRO A 108 5.84 -9.63 -5.89
CA PRO A 108 6.60 -10.02 -4.70
C PRO A 108 6.32 -11.48 -4.28
N PRO A 109 7.33 -12.37 -4.27
CA PRO A 109 7.11 -13.81 -4.10
C PRO A 109 6.44 -14.23 -2.79
N HIS A 110 6.83 -13.65 -1.64
CA HIS A 110 6.25 -14.05 -0.36
C HIS A 110 4.80 -13.57 -0.26
N ALA A 111 4.52 -12.34 -0.70
CA ALA A 111 3.15 -11.81 -0.71
C ALA A 111 2.23 -12.66 -1.62
N ILE A 112 2.70 -13.05 -2.81
CA ILE A 112 1.96 -13.95 -3.70
C ILE A 112 1.72 -15.31 -3.02
N ALA A 113 2.76 -15.92 -2.44
CA ALA A 113 2.64 -17.22 -1.77
C ALA A 113 1.61 -17.19 -0.63
N LEU A 114 1.65 -16.15 0.21
CA LEU A 114 0.70 -15.97 1.30
C LEU A 114 -0.74 -15.74 0.80
N SER A 115 -0.91 -15.00 -0.29
CA SER A 115 -2.23 -14.83 -0.93
C SER A 115 -2.81 -16.18 -1.38
N ILE A 116 -1.99 -17.08 -1.93
CA ILE A 116 -2.42 -18.39 -2.43
C ILE A 116 -2.94 -19.29 -1.31
N VAL A 117 -2.28 -19.26 -0.15
CA VAL A 117 -2.66 -20.06 1.03
C VAL A 117 -3.71 -19.38 1.92
N GLY A 118 -4.09 -18.14 1.59
CA GLY A 118 -5.13 -17.40 2.32
C GLY A 118 -4.65 -16.79 3.64
N ILE A 119 -3.35 -16.53 3.79
CA ILE A 119 -2.81 -15.82 4.95
C ILE A 119 -2.84 -14.32 4.68
N SER A 120 -3.51 -13.59 5.56
CA SER A 120 -3.65 -12.13 5.51
C SER A 120 -2.33 -11.41 5.81
N LEU A 121 -2.10 -10.28 5.13
CA LEU A 121 -1.06 -9.30 5.49
C LEU A 121 -1.63 -8.08 6.23
N ALA A 122 -2.93 -8.09 6.54
CA ALA A 122 -3.61 -7.00 7.25
C ALA A 122 -3.52 -7.14 8.79
N ASP A 123 -2.80 -8.13 9.31
CA ASP A 123 -2.64 -8.30 10.74
C ASP A 123 -1.66 -7.24 11.30
N CYS A 124 -1.99 -6.62 12.43
CA CYS A 124 -1.17 -5.58 13.09
C CYS A 124 0.07 -6.17 13.79
N MET A 125 0.99 -6.72 13.00
CA MET A 125 2.17 -7.43 13.50
C MET A 125 3.39 -6.52 13.69
N LEU A 126 3.57 -5.55 12.79
CA LEU A 126 4.80 -4.77 12.68
C LEU A 126 4.51 -3.27 12.69
N PRO A 127 5.27 -2.46 13.47
CA PRO A 127 5.11 -1.01 13.48
C PRO A 127 5.24 -0.36 12.10
N GLU A 128 6.20 -0.81 11.29
CA GLU A 128 6.48 -0.24 9.97
C GLU A 128 5.33 -0.50 8.99
N ALA A 129 4.67 -1.67 9.08
CA ALA A 129 3.48 -1.97 8.30
C ALA A 129 2.36 -0.97 8.61
N ILE A 130 2.07 -0.84 9.91
CA ILE A 130 1.03 0.07 10.39
C ILE A 130 1.38 1.50 9.98
N VAL A 131 2.60 1.99 10.20
CA VAL A 131 2.95 3.41 9.97
C VAL A 131 3.13 3.76 8.49
N PHE A 132 3.71 2.89 7.66
CA PHE A 132 4.04 3.27 6.27
C PHE A 132 3.05 2.76 5.22
N LEU A 133 2.38 1.64 5.46
CA LEU A 133 1.38 1.08 4.55
C LEU A 133 -0.04 1.33 5.03
N GLY A 134 -0.27 1.16 6.33
CA GLY A 134 -1.61 0.97 6.87
C GLY A 134 -1.98 -0.51 6.80
N LEU A 135 -3.26 -0.84 6.85
CA LEU A 135 -3.66 -2.20 6.52
C LEU A 135 -3.47 -2.46 5.03
N THR A 136 -3.03 -3.68 4.70
CA THR A 136 -2.84 -4.09 3.30
C THR A 136 -3.85 -5.19 2.97
N PRO A 137 -4.99 -4.84 2.37
CA PRO A 137 -6.01 -5.82 2.00
C PRO A 137 -5.56 -6.66 0.80
N THR A 138 -6.17 -7.83 0.69
CA THR A 138 -6.05 -8.69 -0.48
C THR A 138 -7.32 -8.60 -1.31
N THR A 139 -7.21 -8.23 -2.59
CA THR A 139 -8.36 -8.14 -3.49
C THR A 139 -8.92 -9.52 -3.83
N PRO A 140 -10.17 -9.65 -4.30
CA PRO A 140 -10.60 -10.86 -4.99
C PRO A 140 -9.69 -11.17 -6.19
N TYR A 141 -9.63 -12.45 -6.59
CA TYR A 141 -8.95 -12.83 -7.83
C TYR A 141 -9.64 -12.20 -9.03
N ALA A 142 -8.84 -11.66 -9.94
CA ALA A 142 -9.26 -11.16 -11.22
C ALA A 142 -8.21 -11.50 -12.27
N THR A 143 -8.64 -11.72 -13.51
CA THR A 143 -7.73 -12.05 -14.60
C THR A 143 -6.80 -10.85 -14.89
N PRO A 144 -5.46 -10.99 -14.89
CA PRO A 144 -4.55 -9.90 -15.24
C PRO A 144 -4.84 -9.31 -16.61
N SER A 145 -4.54 -8.03 -16.81
CA SER A 145 -4.80 -7.30 -18.08
C SER A 145 -6.28 -7.33 -18.53
N SER A 146 -7.22 -7.41 -17.58
CA SER A 146 -8.66 -7.39 -17.86
C SER A 146 -9.38 -6.25 -17.13
N GLU A 147 -10.60 -5.95 -17.57
CA GLU A 147 -11.51 -5.02 -16.87
C GLU A 147 -11.89 -5.52 -15.46
N GLU A 148 -11.87 -6.83 -15.23
CA GLU A 148 -12.12 -7.42 -13.91
C GLU A 148 -11.06 -6.97 -12.91
N ASN A 149 -9.79 -6.86 -13.34
CA ASN A 149 -8.69 -6.44 -12.48
C ASN A 149 -8.84 -4.98 -12.02
N ALA A 150 -9.21 -4.08 -12.93
CA ALA A 150 -9.51 -2.69 -12.59
C ALA A 150 -10.72 -2.59 -11.65
N ARG A 151 -11.77 -3.41 -11.87
CA ARG A 151 -12.93 -3.46 -10.97
C ARG A 151 -12.58 -3.96 -9.58
N ALA A 152 -11.74 -4.99 -9.49
CA ALA A 152 -11.34 -5.61 -8.22
C ALA A 152 -10.59 -4.63 -7.29
N ILE A 153 -9.85 -3.67 -7.86
CA ILE A 153 -9.12 -2.68 -7.06
C ILE A 153 -9.93 -1.40 -6.79
N ARG A 154 -10.96 -1.09 -7.59
CA ARG A 154 -11.60 0.24 -7.66
C ARG A 154 -11.99 0.82 -6.31
N GLU A 155 -12.75 0.07 -5.51
CA GLU A 155 -13.22 0.56 -4.21
C GLU A 155 -12.13 0.47 -3.15
N VAL A 156 -11.28 -0.55 -3.24
CA VAL A 156 -10.23 -0.83 -2.26
C VAL A 156 -9.12 0.22 -2.32
N ILE A 157 -8.65 0.59 -3.50
CA ILE A 157 -7.53 1.53 -3.67
C ILE A 157 -7.86 2.95 -3.20
N ALA A 158 -9.15 3.32 -3.14
CA ALA A 158 -9.60 4.60 -2.62
C ALA A 158 -9.20 4.81 -1.14
N GLY A 159 -9.11 3.72 -0.38
CA GLY A 159 -8.77 3.74 1.05
C GLY A 159 -7.36 3.29 1.39
N HIS A 160 -6.55 2.87 0.43
CA HIS A 160 -5.32 2.11 0.70
C HIS A 160 -4.14 2.57 -0.15
N ASP A 161 -2.93 2.42 0.39
CA ASP A 161 -1.70 2.75 -0.31
C ASP A 161 -0.96 1.52 -0.87
N ALA A 162 -1.33 0.33 -0.40
CA ALA A 162 -0.79 -0.95 -0.85
C ALA A 162 -1.90 -2.00 -0.86
N LEU A 163 -1.93 -2.81 -1.91
CA LEU A 163 -2.85 -3.92 -2.11
C LEU A 163 -2.05 -5.18 -2.44
N VAL A 164 -2.49 -6.32 -1.91
CA VAL A 164 -2.15 -7.63 -2.48
C VAL A 164 -3.22 -7.99 -3.50
N LEU A 165 -2.79 -8.38 -4.70
CA LEU A 165 -3.66 -8.88 -5.76
C LEU A 165 -3.65 -10.42 -5.67
N GLN A 166 -4.79 -11.01 -5.29
CA GLN A 166 -4.90 -12.45 -5.04
C GLN A 166 -4.34 -13.28 -6.20
N ARG A 167 -3.35 -14.15 -5.92
CA ARG A 167 -2.68 -15.03 -6.90
C ARG A 167 -2.00 -14.29 -8.07
N HIS A 168 -1.69 -13.01 -7.92
CA HIS A 168 -1.16 -12.19 -9.01
C HIS A 168 0.08 -11.40 -8.59
N GLY A 169 -0.02 -10.55 -7.57
CA GLY A 169 1.10 -9.66 -7.22
C GLY A 169 0.70 -8.60 -6.21
N SER A 170 1.26 -7.41 -6.34
CA SER A 170 0.92 -6.25 -5.51
C SER A 170 0.67 -5.01 -6.35
N LEU A 171 -0.13 -4.09 -5.83
CA LEU A 171 -0.27 -2.74 -6.36
C LEU A 171 -0.02 -1.75 -5.24
N THR A 172 0.93 -0.85 -5.43
CA THR A 172 1.20 0.22 -4.47
C THR A 172 1.17 1.56 -5.15
N VAL A 173 0.76 2.59 -4.41
CA VAL A 173 0.67 3.97 -4.88
C VAL A 173 1.52 4.87 -4.02
N GLY A 174 1.91 6.04 -4.52
CA GLY A 174 2.77 6.96 -3.77
C GLY A 174 2.86 8.36 -4.36
N SER A 175 3.59 9.23 -3.66
CA SER A 175 3.87 10.61 -4.07
C SER A 175 5.00 10.72 -5.11
N SER A 176 5.75 9.64 -5.34
CA SER A 176 6.73 9.50 -6.41
C SER A 176 6.90 8.01 -6.74
N PRO A 177 7.48 7.65 -7.91
CA PRO A 177 7.83 6.27 -8.23
C PRO A 177 8.62 5.58 -7.11
N LEU A 178 9.62 6.27 -6.54
CA LEU A 178 10.44 5.71 -5.46
C LEU A 178 9.64 5.51 -4.17
N ASN A 179 8.73 6.43 -3.82
CA ASN A 179 7.85 6.26 -2.67
C ASN A 179 6.89 5.06 -2.82
N ALA A 180 6.27 4.90 -3.99
CA ALA A 180 5.45 3.72 -4.28
C ALA A 180 6.27 2.42 -4.21
N PHE A 181 7.49 2.44 -4.76
CA PHE A 181 8.42 1.33 -4.66
C PHE A 181 8.79 0.97 -3.21
N TYR A 182 9.09 1.94 -2.33
CA TYR A 182 9.36 1.67 -0.92
C TYR A 182 8.20 0.97 -0.21
N ARG A 183 6.96 1.26 -0.62
CA ARG A 183 5.78 0.55 -0.12
C ARG A 183 5.74 -0.89 -0.61
N THR A 184 6.08 -1.13 -1.88
CA THR A 184 6.23 -2.49 -2.42
C THR A 184 7.30 -3.28 -1.67
N GLU A 185 8.45 -2.66 -1.39
CA GLU A 185 9.54 -3.29 -0.64
C GLU A 185 9.14 -3.61 0.80
N THR A 186 8.46 -2.66 1.46
CA THR A 186 7.94 -2.85 2.82
C THR A 186 6.91 -3.98 2.85
N LEU A 187 6.00 -4.02 1.88
CA LEU A 187 4.99 -5.08 1.74
C LEU A 187 5.63 -6.47 1.65
N GLU A 188 6.63 -6.63 0.78
CA GLU A 188 7.33 -7.93 0.64
C GLU A 188 8.12 -8.30 1.90
N GLN A 189 8.73 -7.32 2.58
CA GLN A 189 9.43 -7.59 3.83
C GLN A 189 8.46 -8.07 4.93
N ILE A 190 7.27 -7.47 5.02
CA ILE A 190 6.21 -7.92 5.94
C ILE A 190 5.77 -9.33 5.56
N ALA A 191 5.53 -9.60 4.28
CA ALA A 191 5.16 -10.91 3.79
C ALA A 191 6.23 -11.97 4.12
N ARG A 192 7.52 -11.64 3.97
CA ARG A 192 8.62 -12.53 4.34
C ARG A 192 8.63 -12.84 5.84
N ILE A 193 8.39 -11.84 6.69
CA ILE A 193 8.27 -12.05 8.15
C ILE A 193 7.05 -12.92 8.47
N THR A 194 5.88 -12.63 7.90
CA THR A 194 4.66 -13.42 8.10
C THR A 194 4.85 -14.88 7.66
N TYR A 195 5.53 -15.11 6.54
CA TYR A 195 5.91 -16.44 6.09
C TYR A 195 6.79 -17.16 7.13
N MET A 196 7.86 -16.51 7.61
CA MET A 196 8.73 -17.08 8.65
C MET A 196 7.97 -17.38 9.95
N LEU A 197 7.08 -16.48 10.39
CA LEU A 197 6.26 -16.69 11.58
C LEU A 197 5.39 -17.95 11.44
N ASN A 198 4.77 -18.16 10.27
CA ASN A 198 3.97 -19.36 10.02
C ASN A 198 4.81 -20.66 10.08
N GLN A 199 6.10 -20.61 9.73
CA GLN A 199 7.00 -21.76 9.91
C GLN A 199 7.40 -21.98 11.38
N LEU A 200 7.44 -20.91 12.18
CA LEU A 200 7.82 -20.95 13.60
C LEU A 200 6.64 -21.23 14.55
N GLY A 201 5.44 -21.46 14.03
CA GLY A 201 4.22 -21.74 14.82
C GLY A 201 3.33 -20.52 15.09
N GLY A 202 3.57 -19.40 14.41
CA GLY A 202 2.76 -18.18 14.46
C GLY A 202 3.45 -17.00 15.13
N GLY A 203 2.71 -15.92 15.31
CA GLY A 203 3.12 -14.72 16.03
C GLY A 203 1.93 -14.08 16.74
N GLN A 204 2.19 -13.18 17.68
CA GLN A 204 1.14 -12.41 18.36
C GLN A 204 1.08 -10.99 17.79
N PRO A 205 -0.11 -10.50 17.40
CA PRO A 205 -0.29 -9.11 17.00
C PRO A 205 0.11 -8.15 18.13
N LEU A 206 0.42 -6.92 17.74
CA LEU A 206 0.65 -5.84 18.69
C LEU A 206 -0.62 -5.60 19.53
N PRO A 207 -0.49 -5.36 20.84
CA PRO A 207 -1.62 -4.94 21.66
C PRO A 207 -2.28 -3.67 21.10
N ALA A 208 -3.61 -3.57 21.19
CA ALA A 208 -4.38 -2.46 20.63
C ALA A 208 -3.86 -1.06 21.04
N PHE A 209 -3.45 -0.88 22.31
CA PHE A 209 -2.90 0.40 22.79
C PHE A 209 -1.55 0.80 22.16
N GLN A 210 -0.78 -0.16 21.62
CA GLN A 210 0.43 0.13 20.86
C GLN A 210 0.09 0.46 19.40
N VAL A 211 -0.89 -0.25 18.83
CA VAL A 211 -1.42 0.04 17.49
C VAL A 211 -1.98 1.46 17.44
N GLU A 212 -2.72 1.89 18.47
CA GLU A 212 -3.28 3.24 18.58
C GLU A 212 -2.20 4.33 18.49
N LYS A 213 -1.07 4.18 19.18
CA LYS A 213 0.07 5.12 19.09
C LYS A 213 0.67 5.21 17.69
N LEU A 214 0.70 4.08 16.98
CA LEU A 214 1.20 4.02 15.61
C LEU A 214 0.21 4.68 14.63
N ILE A 215 -1.09 4.51 14.86
CA ILE A 215 -2.12 5.21 14.09
C ILE A 215 -2.02 6.73 14.32
N GLN A 216 -1.83 7.18 15.56
CA GLN A 216 -1.57 8.61 15.85
C GLN A 216 -0.32 9.11 15.11
N THR A 217 0.74 8.31 15.04
CA THR A 217 1.94 8.65 14.27
C THR A 217 1.62 8.81 12.77
N ARG A 218 0.82 7.91 12.19
CA ARG A 218 0.34 8.05 10.78
C ARG A 218 -0.41 9.35 10.58
N GLN A 219 -1.28 9.73 11.51
CA GLN A 219 -2.07 10.97 11.42
C GLN A 219 -1.17 12.19 11.41
N VAL A 220 -0.23 12.28 12.35
CA VAL A 220 0.72 13.40 12.44
C VAL A 220 1.58 13.49 11.18
N TRP A 221 1.90 12.36 10.55
CA TRP A 221 2.71 12.32 9.31
C TRP A 221 1.88 12.46 8.02
N GLY A 222 0.56 12.66 8.11
CA GLY A 222 -0.31 12.80 6.94
C GLY A 222 -0.48 11.52 6.11
N LEU A 223 -0.25 10.36 6.74
CA LEU A 223 -0.34 9.04 6.09
C LEU A 223 -1.70 8.36 6.27
N SER A 224 -2.62 8.99 7.01
CA SER A 224 -3.95 8.45 7.24
C SER A 224 -4.78 8.34 5.95
N ARG A 225 -5.59 7.29 5.89
CA ARG A 225 -6.52 7.05 4.78
C ARG A 225 -7.95 6.90 5.26
N ALA A 226 -8.89 7.04 4.32
CA ALA A 226 -10.32 6.99 4.62
C ALA A 226 -10.78 5.64 5.20
N ALA A 227 -10.11 4.54 4.84
CA ALA A 227 -10.46 3.21 5.33
C ALA A 227 -9.84 2.87 6.69
N ASP A 228 -8.77 3.58 7.11
CA ASP A 228 -7.99 3.27 8.32
C ASP A 228 -8.88 3.06 9.57
N ALA A 229 -9.88 3.90 9.80
CA ALA A 229 -10.73 3.81 10.99
C ALA A 229 -11.54 2.50 11.06
N ALA A 230 -12.17 2.11 9.95
CA ALA A 230 -12.93 0.87 9.89
C ALA A 230 -12.01 -0.35 9.93
N ASP A 231 -10.92 -0.29 9.18
CA ASP A 231 -9.97 -1.38 9.01
C ASP A 231 -9.23 -1.72 10.32
N PHE A 232 -8.68 -0.71 11.01
CA PHE A 232 -8.00 -0.93 12.29
C PHE A 232 -8.95 -1.35 13.40
N CYS A 233 -10.22 -0.92 13.36
CA CYS A 233 -11.24 -1.42 14.26
C CYS A 233 -11.48 -2.92 14.05
N GLU A 234 -11.70 -3.34 12.79
CA GLU A 234 -12.01 -4.72 12.46
C GLU A 234 -10.82 -5.66 12.71
N LYS A 235 -9.61 -5.29 12.26
CA LYS A 235 -8.45 -6.20 12.29
C LYS A 235 -7.61 -6.10 13.56
N CYS A 236 -7.61 -4.94 14.21
CA CYS A 236 -6.68 -4.66 15.31
C CYS A 236 -7.38 -4.23 16.60
N GLY A 237 -8.72 -4.16 16.59
CA GLY A 237 -9.53 -3.81 17.76
C GLY A 237 -9.41 -2.34 18.18
N VAL A 238 -8.90 -1.47 17.30
CA VAL A 238 -8.76 -0.03 17.58
C VAL A 238 -9.87 0.74 16.88
N CYS A 239 -11.01 0.88 17.56
CA CYS A 239 -12.23 1.46 16.99
C CYS A 239 -12.41 2.96 17.25
N HIS A 240 -11.65 3.51 18.18
CA HIS A 240 -11.63 4.93 18.48
C HIS A 240 -10.22 5.43 18.20
N ILE A 241 -10.03 6.07 17.06
CA ILE A 241 -8.80 6.79 16.77
C ILE A 241 -9.06 8.21 17.28
N GLU A 242 -8.53 8.56 18.45
CA GLU A 242 -8.68 9.92 18.98
C GLU A 242 -8.17 10.96 17.96
N GLY A 243 -9.08 11.79 17.43
CA GLY A 243 -8.80 12.70 16.30
C GLY A 243 -9.95 13.62 15.88
N GLU A 244 -11.21 13.31 16.21
CA GLU A 244 -12.28 14.32 16.25
C GLU A 244 -12.42 14.85 17.68
N HIS A 245 -11.75 15.96 17.97
CA HIS A 245 -11.95 16.69 19.21
C HIS A 245 -13.30 17.43 19.13
N THR A 246 -14.38 16.77 19.55
CA THR A 246 -15.42 17.51 20.28
C THR A 246 -14.99 17.55 21.74
N PRO A 247 -14.94 18.72 22.39
CA PRO A 247 -14.61 18.78 23.80
C PRO A 247 -15.77 18.16 24.56
N THR A 248 -15.63 16.89 24.97
CA THR A 248 -16.44 16.35 26.06
C THR A 248 -16.19 17.23 27.28
N PRO A 249 -17.23 17.77 27.93
CA PRO A 249 -17.04 18.44 29.20
C PRO A 249 -16.42 17.44 30.16
N VAL A 250 -15.29 17.79 30.74
CA VAL A 250 -14.76 17.09 31.90
C VAL A 250 -15.80 17.22 33.00
N SER A 251 -16.65 16.21 33.13
CA SER A 251 -17.46 15.97 34.31
C SER A 251 -16.50 15.53 35.41
N SER A 252 -16.08 16.50 36.23
CA SER A 252 -15.40 16.24 37.49
C SER A 252 -16.31 15.40 38.40
N THR A 253 -16.07 14.09 38.47
CA THR A 253 -16.45 13.28 39.63
C THR A 253 -15.19 12.60 40.15
N ASN A 254 -14.54 13.27 41.10
CA ASN A 254 -13.51 12.69 41.95
C ASN A 254 -14.15 11.60 42.82
N GLY A 255 -14.27 10.38 42.30
CA GLY A 255 -14.35 9.16 43.10
C GLY A 255 -12.94 8.61 43.20
N SER A 256 -12.30 8.75 44.36
CA SER A 256 -10.88 8.41 44.49
C SER A 256 -10.66 6.93 44.22
N THR A 257 -9.66 6.60 43.42
CA THR A 257 -9.23 5.24 43.08
C THR A 257 -9.06 4.34 44.33
N ASN A 258 -8.84 4.93 45.51
CA ASN A 258 -8.77 4.23 46.79
C ASN A 258 -10.11 3.62 47.25
N GLU A 259 -11.25 4.24 46.98
CA GLU A 259 -12.56 3.70 47.40
C GLU A 259 -12.92 2.44 46.61
N LEU A 260 -12.58 2.42 45.31
CA LEU A 260 -12.82 1.26 44.46
C LEU A 260 -11.92 0.08 44.85
N VAL A 261 -10.65 0.36 45.17
CA VAL A 261 -9.69 -0.65 45.66
C VAL A 261 -10.16 -1.23 47.01
N GLN A 262 -10.70 -0.40 47.90
CA GLN A 262 -11.21 -0.84 49.21
C GLN A 262 -12.46 -1.71 49.08
N LEU A 263 -13.39 -1.36 48.18
CA LEU A 263 -14.58 -2.16 47.87
C LEU A 263 -14.23 -3.53 47.27
N ILE A 264 -13.23 -3.59 46.40
CA ILE A 264 -12.76 -4.86 45.81
C ILE A 264 -12.11 -5.73 46.89
N ALA A 265 -11.26 -5.15 47.74
CA ALA A 265 -10.59 -5.88 48.83
C ALA A 265 -11.60 -6.47 49.83
N GLU A 266 -12.64 -5.72 50.22
CA GLU A 266 -13.69 -6.21 51.12
C GLU A 266 -14.53 -7.34 50.52
N ARG A 267 -14.72 -7.34 49.20
CA ARG A 267 -15.47 -8.39 48.50
C ARG A 267 -14.67 -9.68 48.41
N VAL A 268 -13.39 -9.59 48.06
CA VAL A 268 -12.46 -10.74 48.02
C VAL A 268 -12.32 -11.36 49.42
N MET A 269 -12.21 -10.55 50.47
CA MET A 269 -12.10 -11.05 51.85
C MET A 269 -13.38 -11.73 52.37
N ARG A 270 -14.55 -11.39 51.81
CA ARG A 270 -15.82 -12.08 52.11
C ARG A 270 -15.93 -13.43 51.43
N GLU A 271 -15.40 -13.55 50.21
CA GLU A 271 -15.43 -14.81 49.44
C GLU A 271 -14.41 -15.83 49.97
N LEU A 272 -13.30 -15.37 50.56
CA LEU A 272 -12.26 -16.23 51.17
C LEU A 272 -12.59 -16.75 52.58
N LYS A 273 -13.71 -16.33 53.19
CA LYS A 273 -14.15 -16.78 54.54
C LYS A 273 -15.29 -17.81 54.49
N ARG A 274 -15.49 -18.51 53.37
CA ARG A 274 -16.40 -19.65 53.22
C ARG A 274 -15.64 -20.95 53.06
#